data_AF-A0A2G4HML9-F1
#
_entry.id   AF-A0A2G4HML9-F1
#
_cell.length_a   1.000
_cell.length_b   1.000
_cell.length_c   1.000
_cell.angle_alpha   90.00
_cell.angle_beta   90.00
_cell.angle_gamma   90.00
#
_symmetry.space_group_name_H-M   'P 1'
#
loop_
_entity.id
_entity.type
_entity.pdbx_description
1 polymer ?
#
loop_
_entity_poly.entity_id
_entity_poly.type
_entity_poly.pdbx_seq_one_letter_code
_entity_poly.pdbx_strand_id
1 'polypeptide(L)'
;MRAKLFCNGRSQAVRLPAEFRFEGAEVEIARDPETGSVVLRPVRPSAKAWLSQRDALLTQSGASSELETFFDNLRDRATAPEGAWP
;
A
#
# COMPACT_ATOMS: atom_id res chain seq x y z
N MET A 1 19.42 14.45 8.55
CA MET A 1 18.44 15.47 8.11
C MET A 1 17.62 15.94 9.31
N ARG A 2 17.07 17.17 9.30
CA ARG A 2 16.28 17.72 10.42
C ARG A 2 15.00 18.38 9.89
N ALA A 3 13.90 18.28 10.64
CA ALA A 3 12.62 18.90 10.32
C ALA A 3 12.22 19.91 11.41
N LYS A 4 11.39 20.88 11.06
CA LYS A 4 10.96 21.93 12.00
C LYS A 4 9.71 21.47 12.77
N LEU A 5 9.78 21.55 14.10
CA LEU A 5 8.62 21.45 14.98
C LEU A 5 7.94 22.81 15.13
N PHE A 6 6.61 22.80 15.20
CA PHE A 6 5.80 23.99 15.44
C PHE A 6 4.50 23.61 16.17
N CYS A 7 3.80 24.61 16.69
CA CYS A 7 2.49 24.40 17.32
C CYS A 7 1.37 24.70 16.32
N ASN A 8 0.32 23.87 16.33
CA ASN A 8 -0.95 24.13 15.65
C ASN A 8 -2.07 24.07 16.69
N GLY A 9 -2.49 25.25 17.18
CA GLY A 9 -3.40 25.34 18.32
C GLY A 9 -2.76 24.74 19.58
N ARG A 10 -3.42 23.75 20.17
CA ARG A 10 -2.93 23.00 21.36
C ARG A 10 -2.08 21.77 21.00
N SER A 11 -1.87 21.51 19.70
CA SER A 11 -1.16 20.33 19.22
C SER A 11 0.25 20.67 18.75
N GLN A 12 1.16 19.72 18.88
CA GLN A 12 2.50 19.79 18.27
C GLN A 12 2.46 19.18 16.87
N ALA A 13 3.18 19.80 15.93
CA ALA A 13 3.25 19.38 14.53
C ALA A 13 4.69 19.44 14.01
N VAL A 14 4.96 18.64 12.96
CA VAL A 14 6.23 18.61 12.24
C VAL A 14 6.00 19.01 10.79
N ARG A 15 6.86 19.88 10.24
CA ARG A 15 6.85 20.17 8.80
C ARG A 15 7.60 19.07 8.06
N LEU A 16 6.89 18.26 7.28
CA LEU A 16 7.50 17.24 6.43
C LEU A 16 8.17 17.88 5.20
N PRO A 17 9.48 17.68 4.99
CA PRO A 17 10.17 18.07 3.76
C PRO A 17 9.60 17.32 2.54
N ALA A 18 9.82 17.85 1.34
CA ALA A 18 9.16 17.36 0.12
C ALA A 18 9.37 15.86 -0.14
N GLU A 19 10.57 15.36 0.13
CA GLU A 19 10.96 13.95 -0.04
C GLU A 19 10.27 12.99 0.94
N PHE A 20 9.68 13.49 2.03
CA PHE A 20 8.97 12.71 3.06
C PHE A 20 7.46 12.93 3.06
N ARG A 21 6.91 13.55 2.01
CA ARG A 21 5.46 13.75 1.90
C ARG A 21 4.75 12.43 1.65
N PHE A 22 3.61 12.26 2.31
CA PHE A 22 2.69 11.14 2.09
C PHE A 22 1.63 11.53 1.06
N GLU A 23 1.11 10.53 0.35
CA GLU A 23 -0.13 10.67 -0.40
C GLU A 23 -1.34 10.59 0.54
N GLY A 24 -2.41 11.31 0.21
CA GLY A 24 -3.63 11.35 1.02
C GLY A 24 -3.61 12.41 2.13
N ALA A 25 -4.51 12.25 3.10
CA ALA A 25 -4.74 13.23 4.17
C ALA A 25 -4.36 12.73 5.57
N GLU A 26 -4.10 11.42 5.72
CA GLU A 26 -3.93 10.77 7.02
C GLU A 26 -2.76 9.78 7.01
N VAL A 27 -2.18 9.57 8.18
CA VAL A 27 -1.10 8.59 8.43
C VAL A 27 -1.38 7.85 9.73
N GLU A 28 -0.94 6.60 9.79
CA GLU A 28 -0.90 5.85 11.05
C GLU A 28 0.33 6.28 11.85
N ILE A 29 0.17 6.43 13.17
CA ILE A 29 1.24 6.80 14.08
C ILE A 29 1.45 5.70 15.12
N ALA A 30 2.69 5.25 15.27
CA ALA A 30 3.08 4.31 16.31
C ALA A 30 4.32 4.83 17.04
N ARG A 31 4.39 4.62 18.35
CA ARG A 31 5.60 4.86 19.12
C ARG A 31 6.27 3.52 19.38
N ASP A 32 7.54 3.43 18.99
CA ASP A 32 8.39 2.31 19.32
C ASP A 32 8.73 2.37 20.83
N PRO A 33 8.40 1.33 21.61
CA PRO A 33 8.57 1.37 23.07
C PRO A 33 10.04 1.26 23.52
N GLU A 34 10.92 0.67 22.70
CA GLU A 34 12.32 0.45 23.06
C GLU A 34 13.16 1.70 22.78
N THR A 35 12.96 2.30 21.61
CA THR A 35 13.73 3.47 21.14
C THR A 35 13.04 4.80 21.43
N GLY A 36 11.74 4.78 21.72
CA GLY A 36 10.91 5.98 21.87
C GLY A 36 10.58 6.68 20.54
N SER A 37 11.03 6.13 19.40
CA SER A 37 10.86 6.69 18.06
C SER A 37 9.39 6.77 17.67
N VAL A 38 9.02 7.82 16.94
CA VAL A 38 7.68 7.97 16.36
C VAL A 38 7.75 7.55 14.89
N VAL A 39 7.02 6.52 14.53
CA VAL A 39 6.95 5.97 13.17
C VAL A 39 5.62 6.39 12.54
N LEU A 40 5.71 6.99 11.35
CA LEU A 40 4.56 7.35 10.52
C LEU A 40 4.46 6.38 9.35
N ARG A 41 3.26 5.84 9.09
CA ARG A 41 3.00 4.92 7.98
C ARG A 41 1.83 5.43 7.13
N PRO A 42 1.83 5.21 5.81
CA PRO A 42 0.66 5.50 4.98
C PRO A 42 -0.55 4.71 5.47
N VAL A 43 -1.73 5.33 5.48
CA VAL A 43 -2.97 4.60 5.74
C VAL A 43 -3.21 3.62 4.60
N ARG A 44 -3.31 2.33 4.92
CA ARG A 44 -3.66 1.30 3.94
C ARG A 44 -5.18 1.14 3.89
N PRO A 45 -5.74 0.74 2.73
CA PRO A 45 -7.14 0.32 2.68
C PRO A 45 -7.38 -0.75 3.73
N SER A 46 -8.45 -0.59 4.51
CA SER A 46 -8.83 -1.63 5.46
C SER A 46 -9.09 -2.96 4.73
N ALA A 47 -8.89 -4.08 5.41
CA ALA A 47 -9.24 -5.40 4.84
C ALA A 47 -10.69 -5.44 4.33
N LYS A 48 -11.61 -4.74 5.02
CA LYS A 48 -12.99 -4.57 4.58
C LYS A 48 -13.10 -3.79 3.27
N ALA A 49 -12.42 -2.65 3.16
CA ALA A 49 -12.42 -1.85 1.93
C ALA A 49 -11.85 -2.66 0.75
N TRP A 50 -10.78 -3.42 0.98
CA TRP A 50 -10.22 -4.33 -0.02
C TRP A 50 -11.20 -5.43 -0.43
N LEU A 51 -11.84 -6.09 0.55
CA LEU A 51 -12.85 -7.13 0.28
C LEU A 51 -14.03 -6.57 -0.52
N SER A 52 -14.55 -5.39 -0.15
CA SER A 52 -15.63 -4.74 -0.89
C SER A 52 -15.24 -4.39 -2.33
N GLN A 53 -14.00 -3.92 -2.54
CA GLN A 53 -13.46 -3.66 -3.89
C GLN A 53 -13.41 -4.95 -4.72
N ARG A 54 -12.90 -6.04 -4.13
CA ARG A 54 -12.84 -7.37 -4.76
C ARG A 54 -14.25 -7.86 -5.14
N ASP A 55 -15.19 -7.80 -4.20
CA ASP A 55 -16.55 -8.30 -4.43
C ASP A 55 -17.27 -7.50 -5.53
N ALA A 56 -17.05 -6.19 -5.59
CA ALA A 56 -17.55 -5.35 -6.68
C ALA A 56 -16.98 -5.75 -8.04
N LEU A 57 -15.70 -6.13 -8.12
CA LEU A 57 -15.07 -6.61 -9.35
C LEU A 57 -15.61 -7.99 -9.75
N LEU A 58 -15.77 -8.90 -8.79
CA LEU A 58 -16.29 -10.25 -9.05
C LEU A 58 -17.78 -10.27 -9.43
N THR A 59 -18.53 -9.24 -9.04
CA THR A 59 -19.96 -9.10 -9.42
C THR A 59 -20.13 -8.66 -10.88
N GLN A 60 -19.07 -8.18 -11.54
CA GLN A 60 -19.13 -7.86 -12.97
C GLN A 60 -19.28 -9.16 -13.78
N SER A 61 -20.42 -9.32 -14.43
CA SER A 61 -20.69 -10.48 -15.27
C SER A 61 -19.70 -10.53 -16.44
N GLY A 62 -19.05 -11.68 -16.66
CA GLY A 62 -18.00 -11.85 -17.67
C GLY A 62 -16.57 -11.75 -17.13
N ALA A 63 -16.37 -11.24 -15.90
CA ALA A 63 -15.05 -11.13 -15.28
C ALA A 63 -14.34 -12.48 -15.16
N SER A 64 -15.08 -13.58 -14.95
CA SER A 64 -14.49 -14.92 -14.82
C SER A 64 -13.77 -15.36 -16.09
N SER A 65 -14.37 -15.19 -17.27
CA SER A 65 -13.79 -15.65 -18.53
C SER A 65 -12.58 -14.80 -18.96
N GLU A 66 -12.64 -13.49 -18.70
CA GLU A 66 -11.52 -12.57 -18.92
C GLU A 66 -10.35 -12.86 -17.95
N LEU A 67 -10.64 -13.18 -16.68
CA LEU A 67 -9.64 -13.59 -15.70
C LEU A 67 -8.96 -14.90 -16.08
N GLU A 68 -9.72 -15.92 -16.50
CA GLU A 68 -9.15 -17.20 -16.97
C GLU A 68 -8.19 -16.95 -18.15
N THR A 69 -8.63 -16.17 -19.14
CA THR A 69 -7.79 -15.81 -20.30
C THR A 69 -6.53 -15.05 -19.87
N PHE A 70 -6.62 -14.14 -18.90
CA PHE A 70 -5.48 -13.41 -18.36
C PHE A 70 -4.48 -14.35 -17.64
N PHE A 71 -4.97 -15.28 -16.83
CA PHE A 71 -4.12 -16.24 -16.12
C PHE A 71 -3.46 -17.26 -17.06
N ASP A 72 -4.15 -17.73 -18.09
CA ASP A 72 -3.57 -18.62 -19.10
C ASP A 72 -2.43 -17.92 -19.86
N ASN A 73 -2.61 -16.66 -20.28
CA ASN A 73 -1.55 -15.87 -20.90
C ASN A 73 -0.33 -15.66 -19.97
N LEU A 74 -0.56 -15.53 -18.65
CA LEU A 74 0.54 -15.40 -17.68
C LEU A 74 1.31 -16.72 -17.53
N ARG A 75 0.59 -17.84 -17.53
CA ARG A 75 1.17 -19.20 -17.46
C ARG A 75 2.00 -19.52 -18.69
N ASP A 76 1.55 -19.12 -19.87
CA ASP A 76 2.30 -19.29 -21.12
C ASP A 76 3.62 -18.51 -21.10
N ARG A 77 3.66 -17.31 -20.50
CA ARG A 77 4.90 -16.52 -20.35
C ARG A 77 5.87 -17.09 -19.31
N ALA A 78 5.41 -17.95 -18.41
CA ALA A 78 6.22 -18.57 -17.36
C ALA A 78 6.88 -19.88 -17.79
N THR A 79 6.71 -20.31 -19.05
CA THR A 79 7.55 -21.37 -19.64
C THR A 79 8.96 -20.84 -19.87
N ALA A 80 9.71 -20.67 -18.79
CA ALA A 80 11.16 -20.69 -18.87
C ALA A 80 11.55 -22.06 -19.46
N PRO A 81 12.47 -22.14 -20.44
CA PRO A 81 12.91 -23.42 -20.97
C PRO A 81 13.44 -24.28 -19.82
N GLU A 82 12.88 -25.49 -19.66
CA GLU A 82 13.41 -26.50 -18.75
C GLU A 82 14.91 -26.67 -19.02
N GLY A 83 15.75 -26.38 -18.02
CA GLY A 83 17.21 -26.51 -18.11
C GLY A 83 18.04 -25.24 -17.91
N ALA A 84 17.43 -24.09 -17.63
CA ALA A 84 18.16 -22.84 -17.36
C ALA A 84 18.43 -22.58 -15.86
N TRP A 85 18.81 -23.61 -15.10
CA TRP A 85 19.37 -23.45 -13.76
C TRP A 85 20.71 -24.21 -13.71
N PRO A 86 21.84 -23.55 -13.40
CA PRO A 86 23.13 -24.21 -13.26
C PRO A 86 23.20 -25.12 -12.02
#